data_AF-A0A956WGW2-F1
#
_entry.id   AF-A0A956WGW2-F1
#
_cell.length_a   1.000
_cell.length_b   1.000
_cell.length_c   1.000
_cell.angle_alpha   90.00
_cell.angle_beta   90.00
_cell.angle_gamma   90.00
#
_symmetry.space_group_name_H-M   'P 1'
#
loop_
_entity.id
_entity.type
_entity.pdbx_description
1 polymer ?
#
loop_
_entity_poly.entity_id
_entity_poly.type
_entity_poly.pdbx_seq_one_letter_code
_entity_poly.pdbx_strand_id
1 'polypeptide(L)'
;MDARLFLSQRARDFVSDSGGAVHEDLLIGHIFGSTRTPELWRSLFYAVMRETPELRVRGDREWVLAEAAPQIDIAVPDFVALDVETTGLRPASHRVIEIGLIRYQAGEATDKLSMLFDPERKLPAYITKLTGIRDADLRGQDRFADHADRVQEFLGDALIVGHNVSFDVNFVNAELRRAGRMPLVNDRVDTMALAMRYLPDLRRASLDKVASALGLAPRRLHRAQGDAELAARAALVLFRIAAEQGDGSLDQLKATSRMPEARPRDGIGRGRALLDTDFLKTIPSKPGVYLMVDANRRVIYVGKAKDLRDRVGSYYSQPLGYTRKMDGLLESIASIDVRVVGSELEALMLESQLIKRYQPRYNKVMRSHEQYPYIRVDLSSPWPRISLAPEWKNDGARYFGPYRNRGASKQVVELLNTHFQLRTCTRSFKTARSYGSPCLKLSLNQCLGP
;
A
#
# COMPACT_ATOMS: atom_id res chain seq x y z
N MET A 1 34.39 27.66 -1.16
CA MET A 1 34.54 26.19 -1.06
C MET A 1 33.65 25.75 0.09
N ASP A 2 32.69 24.85 -0.16
CA ASP A 2 31.71 24.44 0.86
C ASP A 2 32.44 23.74 2.02
N ALA A 3 32.32 24.30 3.22
CA ALA A 3 33.02 23.82 4.41
C ALA A 3 32.71 22.34 4.70
N ARG A 4 31.52 21.85 4.30
CA ARG A 4 31.14 20.45 4.48
C ARG A 4 31.84 19.52 3.52
N LEU A 5 32.00 19.93 2.27
CA LEU A 5 32.72 19.16 1.25
C LEU A 5 34.20 18.99 1.65
N PHE A 6 34.80 20.04 2.21
CA PHE A 6 36.16 19.99 2.74
C PHE A 6 36.29 19.01 3.92
N LEU A 7 35.34 19.01 4.87
CA LEU A 7 35.35 18.09 6.02
C LEU A 7 35.11 16.64 5.59
N SER A 8 34.24 16.41 4.61
CA SER A 8 34.01 15.09 3.99
C SER A 8 35.28 14.54 3.35
N GLN A 9 35.95 15.36 2.52
CA GLN A 9 37.22 15.00 1.88
C GLN A 9 38.31 14.67 2.91
N ARG A 10 38.44 15.51 3.95
CA ARG A 10 39.41 15.33 5.03
C ARG A 10 39.16 14.05 5.84
N ALA A 11 37.90 13.69 6.07
CA ALA A 11 37.55 12.44 6.73
C ALA A 11 38.00 11.23 5.90
N ARG A 12 37.71 11.25 4.59
CA ARG A 12 38.08 10.19 3.66
C ARG A 12 39.59 9.98 3.59
N ASP A 13 40.34 11.07 3.44
CA ASP A 13 41.80 11.02 3.33
C ASP A 13 42.41 10.45 4.63
N PHE A 14 41.89 10.84 5.79
CA PHE A 14 42.37 10.32 7.07
C PHE A 14 42.09 8.81 7.26
N VAL A 15 40.92 8.31 6.86
CA VAL A 15 40.63 6.87 6.93
C VAL A 15 41.51 6.09 5.96
N SER A 16 41.77 6.65 4.76
CA SER A 16 42.70 6.08 3.78
C SER A 16 44.13 5.97 4.33
N ASP A 17 44.66 7.07 4.87
CA ASP A 17 46.02 7.14 5.40
C ASP A 17 46.22 6.26 6.64
N SER A 18 45.13 5.96 7.36
CA SER A 18 45.13 5.11 8.56
C SER A 18 44.98 3.62 8.25
N GLY A 19 45.13 3.19 7.00
CA GLY A 19 45.04 1.78 6.61
C GLY A 19 43.62 1.28 6.35
N GLY A 20 42.68 2.19 6.08
CA GLY A 20 41.33 1.88 5.61
C GLY A 20 40.27 1.68 6.70
N ALA A 21 40.63 1.80 7.98
CA ALA A 21 39.71 1.70 9.11
C ALA A 21 40.13 2.63 10.27
N VAL A 22 39.19 3.39 10.84
CA VAL A 22 39.43 4.32 11.95
C VAL A 22 38.24 4.33 12.90
N HIS A 23 38.50 4.30 14.21
CA HIS A 23 37.44 4.45 15.21
C HIS A 23 36.84 5.87 15.21
N GLU A 24 35.53 5.99 15.38
CA GLU A 24 34.74 7.23 15.30
C GLU A 24 35.35 8.40 16.09
N ASP A 25 35.75 8.17 17.34
CA ASP A 25 36.27 9.26 18.20
C ASP A 25 37.61 9.83 17.68
N LEU A 26 38.44 9.00 17.03
CA LEU A 26 39.68 9.45 16.39
C LEU A 26 39.38 10.25 15.13
N LEU A 27 38.39 9.81 14.36
CA LEU A 27 37.94 10.50 13.15
C LEU A 27 37.31 11.86 13.48
N ILE A 28 36.47 11.92 14.52
CA ILE A 28 35.92 13.17 15.08
C ILE A 28 37.05 14.11 15.51
N GLY A 29 38.03 13.59 16.25
CA GLY A 29 39.19 14.36 16.69
C GLY A 29 39.99 14.95 15.53
N HIS A 30 40.16 14.19 14.45
CA HIS A 30 40.88 14.64 13.25
C HIS A 30 40.10 15.69 12.45
N ILE A 31 38.79 15.52 12.28
CA ILE A 31 37.94 16.41 11.48
C ILE A 31 37.74 17.76 12.18
N PHE A 32 37.42 17.73 13.47
CA PHE A 32 37.01 18.93 14.22
C PHE A 32 38.11 19.50 15.13
N GLY A 33 39.26 18.83 15.23
CA GLY A 33 40.42 19.31 15.99
C GLY A 33 40.24 19.26 17.53
N SER A 34 39.27 18.49 18.04
CA SER A 34 39.00 18.37 19.47
C SER A 34 38.94 16.91 19.90
N THR A 35 39.89 16.47 20.72
CA THR A 35 39.99 15.09 21.22
C THR A 35 39.36 14.91 22.61
N ARG A 36 38.95 15.99 23.29
CA ARG A 36 38.54 15.95 24.71
C ARG A 36 37.03 15.76 24.93
N THR A 37 36.19 15.99 23.92
CA THR A 37 34.72 15.91 24.03
C THR A 37 34.05 15.41 22.73
N PRO A 38 34.31 14.17 22.27
CA PRO A 38 33.72 13.64 21.03
C PRO A 38 32.19 13.70 20.98
N GLU A 39 31.53 13.59 22.15
CA GLU A 39 30.07 13.59 22.29
C GLU A 39 29.40 14.85 21.74
N LEU A 40 30.06 16.01 21.91
CA LEU A 40 29.53 17.30 21.44
C LEU A 40 29.53 17.38 19.90
N TRP A 41 30.47 16.69 19.27
CA TRP A 41 30.70 16.73 17.83
C TRP A 41 29.99 15.62 17.06
N ARG A 42 29.53 14.56 17.73
CA ARG A 42 28.86 13.41 17.09
C ARG A 42 27.70 13.82 16.18
N SER A 43 26.86 14.75 16.62
CA SER A 43 25.70 15.20 15.81
C SER A 43 26.13 15.84 14.47
N LEU A 44 27.16 16.67 14.51
CA LEU A 44 27.74 17.31 13.32
C LEU A 44 28.54 16.32 12.48
N PHE A 45 29.27 15.42 13.13
CA PHE A 45 30.01 14.33 12.50
C PHE A 45 29.08 13.46 11.65
N TYR A 46 27.96 12.97 12.19
CA TYR A 46 26.98 12.20 11.42
C TYR A 46 26.26 13.04 10.35
N ALA A 47 26.22 14.36 10.47
CA ALA A 47 25.74 15.23 9.39
C ALA A 47 26.74 15.28 8.22
N VAL A 48 28.04 15.36 8.51
CA VAL A 48 29.11 15.30 7.49
C VAL A 48 29.17 13.91 6.85
N MET A 49 29.18 12.84 7.66
CA MET A 49 29.30 11.46 7.14
C MET A 49 28.12 11.02 6.28
N ARG A 50 26.92 11.62 6.45
CA ARG A 50 25.78 11.36 5.55
C ARG A 50 26.02 11.81 4.11
N GLU A 51 26.95 12.74 3.91
CA GLU A 51 27.36 13.26 2.61
C GLU A 51 28.70 12.65 2.15
N THR A 52 29.21 11.63 2.86
CA THR A 52 30.45 10.88 2.55
C THR A 52 30.11 9.40 2.30
N PRO A 53 29.43 9.04 1.18
CA PRO A 53 28.98 7.67 0.92
C PRO A 53 30.11 6.64 0.82
N GLU A 54 31.36 7.09 0.64
CA GLU A 54 32.58 6.30 0.58
C GLU A 54 33.04 5.76 1.94
N LEU A 55 32.49 6.29 3.04
CA LEU A 55 32.78 5.81 4.39
C LEU A 55 31.57 5.08 4.96
N ARG A 56 31.80 3.91 5.54
CA ARG A 56 30.76 3.11 6.20
C ARG A 56 31.16 2.75 7.61
N VAL A 57 30.19 2.71 8.51
CA VAL A 57 30.40 2.20 9.86
C VAL A 57 30.30 0.67 9.86
N ARG A 58 31.29 0.01 10.45
CA ARG A 58 31.37 -1.44 10.68
C ARG A 58 31.54 -1.68 12.18
N GLY A 59 30.83 -2.67 12.73
CA GLY A 59 31.01 -3.08 14.13
C GLY A 59 30.81 -1.94 15.14
N ASP A 60 31.68 -1.90 16.14
CA ASP A 60 31.62 -0.93 17.25
C ASP A 60 32.27 0.41 16.86
N ARG A 61 31.54 1.19 16.05
CA ARG A 61 31.92 2.57 15.65
C ARG A 61 33.25 2.69 14.89
N GLU A 62 33.65 1.64 14.20
CA GLU A 62 34.75 1.73 13.23
C GLU A 62 34.23 2.24 11.88
N TRP A 63 34.83 3.31 11.38
CA TRP A 63 34.59 3.84 10.05
C TRP A 63 35.63 3.28 9.09
N VAL A 64 35.16 2.56 8.09
CA VAL A 64 35.99 1.97 7.05
C VAL A 64 35.75 2.68 5.74
N LEU A 65 36.77 2.72 4.88
CA LEU A 65 36.54 2.95 3.46
C LEU A 65 35.62 1.83 3.00
N ALA A 66 34.47 2.20 2.43
CA ALA A 66 33.74 1.27 1.61
C ALA A 66 34.75 0.78 0.56
N GLU A 67 35.00 -0.53 0.52
CA GLU A 67 35.64 -1.12 -0.65
C GLU A 67 34.91 -0.51 -1.84
N ALA A 68 35.67 0.08 -2.78
CA ALA A 68 35.10 0.44 -4.07
C ALA A 68 34.32 -0.81 -4.47
N ALA A 69 32.98 -0.69 -4.56
CA ALA A 69 32.17 -1.78 -5.06
C ALA A 69 32.95 -2.28 -6.28
N PRO A 70 33.25 -3.60 -6.37
CA PRO A 70 34.04 -4.11 -7.48
C PRO A 70 33.55 -3.38 -8.71
N GLN A 71 34.47 -2.76 -9.45
CA GLN A 71 34.09 -2.06 -10.66
C GLN A 71 33.70 -3.17 -11.63
N ILE A 72 32.47 -3.65 -11.46
CA ILE A 72 31.87 -4.60 -12.36
C ILE A 72 31.65 -3.74 -13.58
N ASP A 73 32.41 -4.07 -14.62
CA ASP A 73 32.29 -3.56 -15.96
C ASP A 73 30.94 -4.06 -16.53
N ILE A 74 29.84 -3.63 -15.91
CA ILE A 74 28.51 -3.88 -16.42
C ILE A 74 28.33 -2.79 -17.46
N ALA A 75 28.21 -3.21 -18.72
CA ALA A 75 27.63 -2.36 -19.74
C ALA A 75 26.18 -2.06 -19.30
N VAL A 76 26.00 -0.97 -18.54
CA VAL A 76 24.70 -0.45 -18.19
C VAL A 76 24.00 -0.12 -19.52
N PRO A 77 22.87 -0.77 -19.84
CA PRO A 77 22.21 -0.52 -21.11
C PRO A 77 21.79 0.94 -21.18
N ASP A 78 21.85 1.52 -22.38
CA ASP A 78 21.22 2.81 -22.63
C ASP A 78 19.69 2.64 -22.58
N PHE A 79 18.99 3.56 -21.93
CA PHE A 79 17.53 3.47 -21.77
C PHE A 79 16.87 4.83 -21.67
N VAL A 80 15.55 4.84 -21.80
CA VAL A 80 14.70 5.98 -21.45
C VAL A 80 13.83 5.58 -20.27
N ALA A 81 13.95 6.31 -19.17
CA ALA A 81 13.04 6.19 -18.04
C ALA A 81 11.73 6.88 -18.38
N LEU A 82 10.60 6.20 -18.16
CA LEU A 82 9.26 6.68 -18.45
C LEU A 82 8.39 6.56 -17.21
N ASP A 83 7.66 7.64 -16.91
CA ASP A 83 6.53 7.64 -15.98
C ASP A 83 5.45 8.61 -16.49
N VAL A 84 4.18 8.31 -16.23
CA VAL A 84 3.05 9.18 -16.58
C VAL A 84 2.11 9.42 -15.41
N GLU A 85 1.66 10.67 -15.28
CA GLU A 85 0.48 10.97 -14.47
C GLU A 85 -0.77 10.97 -15.34
N THR A 86 -1.87 10.47 -14.78
CA THR A 86 -3.08 10.17 -15.56
C THR A 86 -4.34 10.63 -14.83
N THR A 87 -5.41 10.87 -15.60
CA THR A 87 -6.74 11.18 -15.05
C THR A 87 -7.43 9.98 -14.40
N GLY A 88 -6.80 8.81 -14.36
CA GLY A 88 -7.33 7.56 -13.82
C GLY A 88 -6.60 6.34 -14.37
N LEU A 89 -7.12 5.13 -14.17
CA LEU A 89 -6.30 3.91 -14.26
C LEU A 89 -6.45 3.11 -15.56
N ARG A 90 -7.27 3.60 -16.50
CA ARG A 90 -7.59 2.87 -17.74
C ARG A 90 -7.20 3.66 -18.96
N PRO A 91 -6.25 3.17 -19.76
CA PRO A 91 -5.82 3.85 -20.97
C PRO A 91 -6.96 4.16 -21.94
N ALA A 92 -7.95 3.27 -22.07
CA ALA A 92 -9.05 3.44 -23.02
C ALA A 92 -9.97 4.64 -22.70
N SER A 93 -10.23 4.91 -21.42
CA SER A 93 -11.19 5.93 -20.98
C SER A 93 -10.55 7.13 -20.30
N HIS A 94 -9.28 7.06 -19.92
CA HIS A 94 -8.53 8.14 -19.27
C HIS A 94 -7.42 8.70 -20.17
N ARG A 95 -6.95 9.87 -19.78
CA ARG A 95 -5.93 10.68 -20.45
C ARG A 95 -4.66 10.77 -19.63
N VAL A 96 -3.53 10.87 -20.31
CA VAL A 96 -2.25 11.33 -19.73
C VAL A 96 -2.34 12.84 -19.47
N ILE A 97 -1.87 13.29 -18.31
CA ILE A 97 -1.84 14.71 -17.90
C ILE A 97 -0.43 15.23 -17.65
N GLU A 98 0.53 14.34 -17.38
CA GLU A 98 1.95 14.64 -17.32
C GLU A 98 2.72 13.44 -17.86
N ILE A 99 3.83 13.69 -18.56
CA ILE A 99 4.80 12.66 -18.94
C ILE A 99 6.20 13.10 -18.50
N GLY A 100 6.95 12.17 -17.92
CA GLY A 100 8.37 12.34 -17.62
C GLY A 100 9.19 11.32 -18.40
N LEU A 101 10.08 11.80 -19.27
CA LEU A 101 11.05 11.00 -20.00
C LEU A 101 12.47 11.46 -19.68
N ILE A 102 13.34 10.50 -19.38
CA ILE A 102 14.75 10.81 -19.09
C ILE A 102 15.63 9.80 -19.79
N ARG A 103 16.48 10.28 -20.71
CA ARG A 103 17.44 9.45 -21.41
C ARG A 103 18.67 9.23 -20.55
N TYR A 104 19.08 7.96 -20.46
CA TYR A 104 20.31 7.55 -19.82
C TYR A 104 21.24 6.90 -20.84
N GLN A 105 22.50 7.33 -20.84
CA GLN A 105 23.57 6.74 -21.64
C GLN A 105 24.77 6.47 -20.76
N ALA A 106 25.33 5.26 -20.83
CA ALA A 106 26.42 4.82 -19.96
C ALA A 106 26.15 5.07 -18.45
N GLY A 107 24.88 4.97 -18.04
CA GLY A 107 24.44 5.19 -16.64
C GLY A 107 24.22 6.65 -16.23
N GLU A 108 24.48 7.63 -17.11
CA GLU A 108 24.31 9.05 -16.83
C GLU A 108 23.10 9.63 -17.58
N ALA A 109 22.39 10.58 -16.95
CA ALA A 109 21.25 11.24 -17.58
C ALA A 109 21.73 12.27 -18.62
N THR A 110 21.38 12.06 -19.90
CA THR A 110 21.86 12.91 -21.00
C THR A 110 20.81 13.85 -21.58
N ASP A 111 19.52 13.50 -21.47
CA ASP A 111 18.43 14.33 -21.98
C ASP A 111 17.15 14.13 -21.17
N LYS A 112 16.28 15.14 -21.14
CA LYS A 112 15.02 15.14 -20.37
C LYS A 112 13.90 15.79 -21.14
N LEU A 113 12.73 15.14 -21.16
CA LEU A 113 11.48 15.69 -21.67
C LEU A 113 10.40 15.57 -20.60
N SER A 114 9.84 16.71 -20.19
CA SER A 114 8.76 16.80 -19.20
C SER A 114 7.68 17.73 -19.74
N MET A 115 6.44 17.27 -19.79
CA MET A 115 5.32 18.02 -20.37
C MET A 115 4.03 17.77 -19.58
N LEU A 116 3.22 18.83 -19.46
CA LEU A 116 1.83 18.77 -18.99
C LEU A 116 0.89 18.80 -20.19
N PHE A 117 -0.26 18.13 -20.07
CA PHE A 117 -1.25 18.08 -21.14
C PHE A 117 -2.64 18.43 -20.66
N ASP A 118 -3.39 19.17 -21.48
CA ASP A 118 -4.82 19.36 -21.27
C ASP A 118 -5.56 18.05 -21.62
N PRO A 119 -6.23 17.38 -20.67
CA PRO A 119 -6.96 16.14 -20.95
C PRO A 119 -8.35 16.39 -21.55
N GLU A 120 -8.71 17.65 -21.79
CA GLU A 120 -10.00 18.13 -22.28
C GLU A 120 -11.17 17.69 -21.37
N ARG A 121 -10.87 17.57 -20.07
CA ARG A 121 -11.83 17.15 -19.05
C ARG A 121 -11.41 17.63 -17.68
N LYS A 122 -12.38 17.70 -16.77
CA LYS A 122 -12.15 18.00 -15.36
C LYS A 122 -11.36 16.87 -14.70
N LEU A 123 -10.33 17.20 -13.90
CA LEU A 123 -9.66 16.20 -13.09
C LEU A 123 -10.55 15.81 -11.90
N PRO A 124 -10.65 14.50 -11.62
CA PRO A 124 -11.17 14.05 -10.33
C PRO A 124 -10.31 14.58 -9.18
N ALA A 125 -10.95 15.08 -8.12
CA ALA A 125 -10.24 15.68 -6.98
C ALA A 125 -9.19 14.76 -6.32
N TYR A 126 -9.38 13.43 -6.39
CA TYR A 126 -8.41 12.48 -5.86
C TYR A 126 -7.09 12.45 -6.66
N ILE A 127 -7.11 12.75 -7.97
CA ILE A 127 -5.91 12.86 -8.81
C ILE A 127 -5.11 14.10 -8.41
N THR A 128 -5.77 15.23 -8.21
CA THR A 128 -5.11 16.46 -7.71
C THR A 128 -4.50 16.25 -6.34
N LYS A 129 -5.16 15.50 -5.44
CA LYS A 129 -4.59 15.17 -4.13
C LYS A 129 -3.36 14.26 -4.22
N LEU A 130 -3.36 13.33 -5.19
CA LEU A 130 -2.28 12.36 -5.38
C LEU A 130 -1.04 13.01 -6.02
N THR A 131 -1.24 13.77 -7.09
CA THR A 131 -0.18 14.29 -7.97
C THR A 131 0.21 15.74 -7.68
N GLY A 132 -0.66 16.47 -6.99
CA GLY A 132 -0.53 17.92 -6.81
C GLY A 132 -0.93 18.74 -8.06
N ILE A 133 -1.29 18.11 -9.18
CA ILE A 133 -1.69 18.79 -10.42
C ILE A 133 -3.15 19.21 -10.33
N ARG A 134 -3.43 20.51 -10.52
CA ARG A 134 -4.78 21.09 -10.49
C ARG A 134 -5.29 21.29 -11.91
N ASP A 135 -6.62 21.32 -12.07
CA ASP A 135 -7.28 21.70 -13.34
C ASP A 135 -6.72 22.99 -13.95
N ALA A 136 -6.41 23.97 -13.10
CA ALA A 136 -5.88 25.26 -13.55
C ALA A 136 -4.45 25.17 -14.10
N ASP A 137 -3.68 24.15 -13.72
CA ASP A 137 -2.33 23.93 -14.21
C ASP A 137 -2.34 23.28 -15.62
N LEU A 138 -3.44 22.63 -15.99
CA LEU A 138 -3.61 21.89 -17.24
C LEU A 138 -4.43 22.63 -18.29
N ARG A 139 -5.36 23.48 -17.86
CA ARG A 139 -6.23 24.23 -18.78
C ARG A 139 -5.40 25.14 -19.68
N GLY A 140 -5.55 24.97 -21.00
CA GLY A 140 -4.84 25.78 -21.99
C GLY A 140 -3.41 25.34 -22.26
N GLN A 141 -2.98 24.21 -21.68
CA GLN A 141 -1.82 23.48 -22.17
C GLN A 141 -2.16 22.78 -23.50
N ASP A 142 -1.13 22.41 -24.25
CA ASP A 142 -1.31 21.57 -25.44
C ASP A 142 -1.85 20.19 -25.05
N ARG A 143 -2.50 19.50 -26.00
CA ARG A 143 -2.95 18.13 -25.80
C ARG A 143 -1.79 17.18 -26.09
N PHE A 144 -1.88 15.95 -25.57
CA PHE A 144 -0.89 14.93 -25.89
C PHE A 144 -0.72 14.75 -27.42
N ALA A 145 -1.83 14.77 -28.17
CA ALA A 145 -1.82 14.60 -29.61
C ALA A 145 -0.95 15.64 -30.34
N ASP A 146 -0.85 16.85 -29.80
CA ASP A 146 -0.07 17.95 -30.38
C ASP A 146 1.45 17.71 -30.20
N HIS A 147 1.86 16.83 -29.27
CA HIS A 147 3.25 16.45 -28.98
C HIS A 147 3.56 14.96 -29.22
N ALA A 148 2.65 14.21 -29.84
CA ALA A 148 2.76 12.76 -30.00
C ALA A 148 4.04 12.36 -30.74
N ASP A 149 4.37 13.06 -31.83
CA ASP A 149 5.57 12.80 -32.63
C ASP A 149 6.85 13.04 -31.82
N ARG A 150 6.90 14.13 -31.05
CA ARG A 150 8.03 14.46 -30.18
C ARG A 150 8.24 13.41 -29.10
N VAL A 151 7.17 12.87 -28.51
CA VAL A 151 7.25 11.77 -27.53
C VAL A 151 7.79 10.50 -28.19
N GLN A 152 7.31 10.14 -29.39
CA GLN A 152 7.81 8.97 -30.11
C GLN A 152 9.26 9.12 -30.53
N GLU A 153 9.67 10.29 -31.02
CA GLU A 153 11.04 10.60 -31.38
C GLU A 153 11.99 10.51 -30.18
N PHE A 154 11.56 11.04 -29.03
CA PHE A 154 12.34 10.92 -27.80
C PHE A 154 12.48 9.45 -27.35
N LEU A 155 11.42 8.63 -27.45
CA LEU A 155 11.51 7.22 -27.08
C LEU A 155 12.34 6.40 -28.09
N GLY A 156 12.19 6.69 -29.39
CA GLY A 156 12.89 5.97 -30.46
C GLY A 156 12.70 4.45 -30.34
N ASP A 157 13.79 3.72 -30.55
CA ASP A 157 13.92 2.27 -30.33
C ASP A 157 14.54 1.92 -28.97
N ALA A 158 14.75 2.92 -28.09
CA ALA A 158 15.43 2.73 -26.82
C ALA A 158 14.69 1.74 -25.90
N LEU A 159 15.46 1.08 -25.03
CA LEU A 159 14.91 0.32 -23.90
C LEU A 159 14.09 1.26 -23.01
N ILE A 160 12.85 0.91 -22.70
CA ILE A 160 12.03 1.67 -21.76
C ILE A 160 12.15 1.08 -20.37
N VAL A 161 12.54 1.91 -19.40
CA VAL A 161 12.62 1.55 -17.99
C VAL A 161 11.56 2.31 -17.21
N GLY A 162 10.90 1.64 -16.27
CA GLY A 162 9.93 2.30 -15.39
C GLY A 162 9.58 1.42 -14.20
N HIS A 163 8.67 1.90 -13.36
CA HIS A 163 8.17 1.15 -12.22
C HIS A 163 6.71 0.77 -12.46
N ASN A 164 6.41 -0.52 -12.65
CA ASN A 164 5.14 -0.95 -13.25
C ASN A 164 4.97 -0.41 -14.71
N VAL A 165 6.06 -0.36 -15.46
CA VAL A 165 6.22 0.34 -16.77
C VAL A 165 5.18 -0.05 -17.83
N SER A 166 4.59 -1.24 -17.71
CA SER A 166 3.49 -1.65 -18.60
C SER A 166 2.26 -0.74 -18.46
N PHE A 167 2.00 -0.19 -17.28
CA PHE A 167 0.95 0.80 -17.07
C PHE A 167 1.20 2.04 -17.92
N ASP A 168 2.39 2.63 -17.81
CA ASP A 168 2.77 3.88 -18.47
C ASP A 168 2.76 3.73 -19.99
N VAL A 169 3.41 2.68 -20.50
CA VAL A 169 3.45 2.39 -21.94
C VAL A 169 2.05 2.15 -22.50
N ASN A 170 1.14 1.52 -21.74
CA ASN A 170 -0.23 1.32 -22.20
C ASN A 170 -1.01 2.65 -22.30
N PHE A 171 -0.74 3.60 -21.42
CA PHE A 171 -1.31 4.95 -21.48
C PHE A 171 -0.76 5.75 -22.66
N VAL A 172 0.56 5.76 -22.84
CA VAL A 172 1.20 6.39 -23.99
C VAL A 172 0.65 5.78 -25.30
N ASN A 173 0.54 4.46 -25.39
CA ASN A 173 -0.03 3.78 -26.56
C ASN A 173 -1.51 4.12 -26.80
N ALA A 174 -2.29 4.41 -25.76
CA ALA A 174 -3.66 4.86 -25.94
C ALA A 174 -3.73 6.28 -26.49
N GLU A 175 -2.88 7.20 -26.01
CA GLU A 175 -2.80 8.55 -26.57
C GLU A 175 -2.25 8.54 -28.01
N LEU A 176 -1.21 7.75 -28.30
CA LEU A 176 -0.69 7.59 -29.66
C LEU A 176 -1.77 7.10 -30.64
N ARG A 177 -2.56 6.09 -30.26
CA ARG A 177 -3.68 5.62 -31.08
C ARG A 177 -4.73 6.71 -31.31
N ARG A 178 -5.04 7.54 -30.30
CA ARG A 178 -5.95 8.70 -30.46
C ARG A 178 -5.39 9.75 -31.41
N ALA A 179 -4.08 9.94 -31.40
CA ALA A 179 -3.37 10.83 -32.31
C ALA A 179 -3.13 10.21 -33.71
N GLY A 180 -3.67 9.02 -34.00
CA GLY A 180 -3.46 8.33 -35.27
C GLY A 180 -2.03 7.83 -35.49
N ARG A 181 -1.28 7.59 -34.41
CA ARG A 181 0.10 7.08 -34.43
C ARG A 181 0.17 5.60 -34.09
N MET A 182 1.23 4.96 -34.57
CA MET A 182 1.52 3.56 -34.25
C MET A 182 1.89 3.41 -32.76
N PRO A 183 1.52 2.30 -32.12
CA PRO A 183 1.91 2.04 -30.74
C PRO A 183 3.42 1.78 -30.62
N LEU A 184 3.96 2.09 -29.45
CA LEU A 184 5.30 1.71 -29.00
C LEU A 184 5.44 0.18 -28.95
N VAL A 185 6.55 -0.29 -29.51
CA VAL A 185 6.95 -1.70 -29.53
C VAL A 185 8.30 -1.93 -28.83
N ASN A 186 8.80 -0.91 -28.14
CA ASN A 186 10.08 -0.92 -27.43
C ASN A 186 10.16 -2.09 -26.44
N ASP A 187 11.38 -2.62 -26.31
CA ASP A 187 11.76 -3.47 -25.20
C ASP A 187 11.60 -2.72 -23.87
N ARG A 188 11.35 -3.48 -22.80
CA ARG A 188 10.98 -2.91 -21.50
C ARG A 188 11.66 -3.63 -20.36
N VAL A 189 11.99 -2.87 -19.33
CA VAL A 189 12.43 -3.40 -18.04
C VAL A 189 11.65 -2.72 -16.91
N ASP A 190 10.98 -3.56 -16.13
CA ASP A 190 10.18 -3.15 -14.97
C ASP A 190 10.97 -3.26 -13.66
N THR A 191 11.26 -2.13 -13.04
CA THR A 191 11.99 -2.06 -11.76
C THR A 191 11.23 -2.69 -10.61
N MET A 192 9.89 -2.77 -10.65
CA MET A 192 9.10 -3.46 -9.64
C MET A 192 9.39 -4.97 -9.67
N ALA A 193 9.41 -5.56 -10.87
CA ALA A 193 9.69 -6.97 -11.06
C ALA A 193 11.13 -7.33 -10.67
N LEU A 194 12.10 -6.52 -11.09
CA LEU A 194 13.49 -6.67 -10.66
C LEU A 194 13.65 -6.54 -9.15
N ALA A 195 13.00 -5.55 -8.52
CA ALA A 195 13.03 -5.41 -7.06
C ALA A 195 12.41 -6.60 -6.34
N MET A 196 11.29 -7.15 -6.83
CA MET A 196 10.70 -8.37 -6.25
C MET A 196 11.62 -9.58 -6.35
N ARG A 197 12.47 -9.64 -7.38
CA ARG A 197 13.45 -10.71 -7.57
C ARG A 197 14.67 -10.54 -6.66
N TYR A 198 15.29 -9.37 -6.70
CA TYR A 198 16.61 -9.13 -6.11
C TYR A 198 16.56 -8.55 -4.69
N LEU A 199 15.39 -8.10 -4.22
CA LEU A 199 15.17 -7.59 -2.86
C LEU A 199 14.09 -8.44 -2.15
N PRO A 200 14.38 -9.72 -1.81
CA PRO A 200 13.37 -10.67 -1.33
C PRO A 200 12.70 -10.28 0.00
N ASP A 201 13.34 -9.42 0.80
CA ASP A 201 12.78 -8.93 2.07
C ASP A 201 11.65 -7.89 1.87
N LEU A 202 11.50 -7.35 0.66
CA LEU A 202 10.43 -6.41 0.34
C LEU A 202 9.08 -7.12 0.24
N ARG A 203 8.28 -7.02 1.31
CA ARG A 203 6.85 -7.45 1.29
C ARG A 203 5.98 -6.70 0.29
N ARG A 204 6.39 -5.49 -0.12
CA ARG A 204 5.76 -4.65 -1.14
C ARG A 204 6.83 -3.88 -1.89
N ALA A 205 6.85 -3.99 -3.21
CA ALA A 205 7.79 -3.31 -4.08
C ALA A 205 7.16 -2.04 -4.68
N SER A 206 6.60 -1.14 -3.85
CA SER A 206 6.25 0.21 -4.34
C SER A 206 7.52 1.02 -4.55
N LEU A 207 7.53 1.98 -5.49
CA LEU A 207 8.72 2.77 -5.81
C LEU A 207 9.41 3.35 -4.57
N ASP A 208 8.66 3.92 -3.62
CA ASP A 208 9.24 4.48 -2.39
C ASP A 208 9.87 3.43 -1.48
N LYS A 209 9.34 2.20 -1.48
CA LYS A 209 9.88 1.08 -0.68
C LYS A 209 11.12 0.50 -1.34
N VAL A 210 11.12 0.41 -2.66
CA VAL A 210 12.31 0.02 -3.44
C VAL A 210 13.41 1.05 -3.24
N ALA A 211 13.11 2.35 -3.44
CA ALA A 211 14.06 3.44 -3.21
C ALA A 211 14.64 3.43 -1.80
N SER A 212 13.79 3.27 -0.78
CA SER A 212 14.23 3.18 0.61
C SER A 212 15.11 1.96 0.88
N ALA A 213 14.80 0.80 0.29
CA ALA A 213 15.61 -0.41 0.44
C ALA A 213 16.98 -0.28 -0.25
N LEU A 214 17.05 0.48 -1.34
CA LEU A 214 18.26 0.76 -2.10
C LEU A 214 19.04 1.97 -1.56
N GLY A 215 18.62 2.60 -0.46
CA GLY A 215 19.29 3.77 0.12
C GLY A 215 19.17 5.05 -0.72
N LEU A 216 18.18 5.14 -1.62
CA LEU A 216 17.97 6.28 -2.48
C LEU A 216 17.17 7.38 -1.77
N ALA A 217 17.58 8.63 -1.98
CA ALA A 217 16.89 9.80 -1.45
C ALA A 217 15.41 9.85 -1.92
N PRO A 218 14.47 10.14 -1.02
CA PRO A 218 13.05 10.23 -1.37
C PRO A 218 12.75 11.45 -2.24
N ARG A 219 11.76 11.29 -3.12
CA ARG A 219 11.16 12.38 -3.90
C ARG A 219 10.25 13.26 -3.03
N ARG A 220 10.11 14.53 -3.39
CA ARG A 220 9.30 15.51 -2.62
C ARG A 220 7.81 15.48 -2.96
N LEU A 221 7.44 15.14 -4.20
CA LEU A 221 6.06 15.03 -4.70
C LEU A 221 5.97 13.85 -5.70
N HIS A 222 4.77 13.28 -5.87
CA HIS A 222 4.45 12.31 -6.92
C HIS A 222 4.22 13.08 -8.24
N ARG A 223 5.25 13.17 -9.07
CA ARG A 223 5.25 13.90 -10.34
C ARG A 223 6.01 13.07 -11.36
N ALA A 224 5.52 13.02 -12.60
CA ALA A 224 6.03 12.08 -13.59
C ALA A 224 7.55 12.16 -13.78
N GLN A 225 8.11 13.37 -13.88
CA GLN A 225 9.56 13.53 -14.01
C GLN A 225 10.33 12.99 -12.79
N GLY A 226 9.91 13.33 -11.57
CA GLY A 226 10.59 12.89 -10.35
C GLY A 226 10.50 11.38 -10.14
N ASP A 227 9.41 10.78 -10.60
CA ASP A 227 9.14 9.36 -10.54
C ASP A 227 10.01 8.60 -11.55
N ALA A 228 10.11 9.09 -12.78
CA ALA A 228 11.03 8.57 -13.80
C ALA A 228 12.49 8.65 -13.33
N GLU A 229 12.90 9.78 -12.71
CA GLU A 229 14.23 9.97 -12.11
C GLU A 229 14.52 8.93 -11.02
N LEU A 230 13.56 8.70 -10.12
CA LEU A 230 13.72 7.75 -9.03
C LEU A 230 13.72 6.30 -9.52
N ALA A 231 12.85 5.97 -10.48
CA ALA A 231 12.81 4.67 -11.13
C ALA A 231 14.12 4.37 -11.88
N ALA A 232 14.68 5.35 -12.60
CA ALA A 232 15.97 5.21 -13.27
C ALA A 232 17.10 4.91 -12.29
N ARG A 233 17.21 5.69 -11.20
CA ARG A 233 18.22 5.45 -10.16
C ARG A 233 18.05 4.08 -9.51
N ALA A 234 16.81 3.66 -9.26
CA ALA A 234 16.54 2.30 -8.76
C ALA A 234 16.96 1.23 -9.78
N ALA A 235 16.70 1.44 -11.07
CA ALA A 235 17.11 0.52 -12.13
C ALA A 235 18.63 0.36 -12.19
N LEU A 236 19.38 1.46 -12.16
CA LEU A 236 20.85 1.43 -12.18
C LEU A 236 21.44 0.59 -11.04
N VAL A 237 20.88 0.71 -9.83
CA VAL A 237 21.30 -0.10 -8.68
C VAL A 237 20.84 -1.55 -8.84
N LEU A 238 19.62 -1.80 -9.31
CA LEU A 238 19.11 -3.15 -9.54
C LEU A 238 19.88 -3.89 -10.64
N PHE A 239 20.35 -3.21 -11.68
CA PHE A 239 21.19 -3.80 -12.74
C PHE A 239 22.53 -4.26 -12.17
N ARG A 240 23.12 -3.47 -11.26
CA ARG A 240 24.34 -3.85 -10.54
C ARG A 240 24.13 -5.11 -9.69
N ILE A 241 23.06 -5.13 -8.89
CA ILE A 241 22.71 -6.29 -8.06
C ILE A 241 22.44 -7.53 -8.93
N ALA A 242 21.74 -7.36 -10.06
CA ALA A 242 21.45 -8.45 -10.98
C ALA A 242 22.75 -9.05 -11.56
N ALA A 243 23.66 -8.20 -12.03
CA ALA A 243 24.95 -8.64 -12.56
C ALA A 243 25.80 -9.35 -11.49
N GLU A 244 25.83 -8.85 -10.25
CA GLU A 244 26.48 -9.51 -9.11
C GLU A 244 25.93 -10.93 -8.85
N GLN A 245 24.64 -11.14 -9.16
CA GLN A 245 23.96 -12.43 -9.01
C GLN A 245 23.98 -13.28 -10.28
N GLY A 246 24.72 -12.88 -11.32
CA GLY A 246 24.88 -13.61 -12.58
C GLY A 246 23.83 -13.30 -13.66
N ASP A 247 22.96 -12.32 -13.42
CA ASP A 247 21.92 -11.83 -14.35
C ASP A 247 22.36 -10.49 -14.98
N GLY A 248 23.49 -10.51 -15.71
CA GLY A 248 24.12 -9.29 -16.25
C GLY A 248 23.71 -8.90 -17.68
N SER A 249 23.05 -9.78 -18.43
CA SER A 249 22.68 -9.49 -19.83
C SER A 249 21.33 -8.78 -19.95
N LEU A 250 21.16 -7.95 -20.98
CA LEU A 250 19.89 -7.25 -21.23
C LEU A 250 18.73 -8.24 -21.43
N ASP A 251 18.96 -9.39 -22.08
CA ASP A 251 17.91 -10.39 -22.27
C ASP A 251 17.49 -11.05 -20.96
N GLN A 252 18.43 -11.28 -20.03
CA GLN A 252 18.12 -11.75 -18.68
C GLN A 252 17.33 -10.71 -17.89
N LEU A 253 17.77 -9.44 -17.91
CA LEU A 253 17.04 -8.35 -17.26
C LEU A 253 15.61 -8.23 -17.79
N LYS A 254 15.43 -8.27 -19.11
CA LYS A 254 14.10 -8.29 -19.76
C LYS A 254 13.29 -9.50 -19.29
N ALA A 255 13.85 -10.70 -19.34
CA ALA A 255 13.15 -11.93 -18.93
C ALA A 255 12.73 -11.91 -17.46
N THR A 256 13.62 -11.49 -16.55
CA THR A 256 13.34 -11.36 -15.12
C THR A 256 12.32 -10.26 -14.84
N SER A 257 12.35 -9.18 -15.61
CA SER A 257 11.42 -8.07 -15.44
C SER A 257 10.02 -8.35 -15.99
N ARG A 258 9.83 -9.45 -16.73
CA ARG A 258 8.50 -9.92 -17.10
C ARG A 258 7.80 -10.39 -15.82
N MET A 259 6.90 -9.56 -15.31
CA MET A 259 5.91 -10.02 -14.34
C MET A 259 5.24 -11.26 -14.94
N PRO A 260 5.10 -12.39 -14.20
CA PRO A 260 4.43 -13.56 -14.72
C PRO A 260 3.07 -13.13 -15.24
N GLU A 261 2.81 -13.36 -16.53
CA GLU A 261 1.49 -13.15 -17.09
C GLU A 261 0.52 -13.85 -16.16
N ALA A 262 -0.36 -13.07 -15.54
CA ALA A 262 -1.46 -13.66 -14.81
C ALA A 262 -2.18 -14.52 -15.85
N ARG A 263 -2.06 -15.86 -15.72
CA ARG A 263 -2.79 -16.81 -16.55
C ARG A 263 -4.20 -16.24 -16.73
N PRO A 264 -4.74 -16.14 -17.95
CA PRO A 264 -6.12 -15.75 -18.14
C PRO A 264 -6.93 -16.66 -17.23
N ARG A 265 -7.47 -16.11 -16.14
CA ARG A 265 -8.40 -16.86 -15.31
C ARG A 265 -9.69 -16.82 -16.12
N ASP A 266 -9.93 -17.91 -16.82
CA ASP A 266 -11.17 -18.17 -17.53
C ASP A 266 -12.35 -17.68 -16.67
N GLY A 267 -13.12 -16.74 -17.20
CA GLY A 267 -14.36 -16.28 -16.58
C GLY A 267 -14.25 -15.23 -15.47
N ILE A 268 -13.29 -14.31 -15.49
CA ILE A 268 -13.35 -13.08 -14.65
C ILE A 268 -13.70 -11.87 -15.53
N GLY A 269 -14.94 -11.42 -15.41
CA GLY A 269 -15.42 -10.20 -16.04
C GLY A 269 -14.64 -9.02 -15.50
N ARG A 270 -14.18 -8.16 -16.41
CA ARG A 270 -13.41 -6.96 -16.14
C ARG A 270 -14.24 -6.03 -15.24
N GLY A 271 -14.07 -6.20 -13.93
CA GLY A 271 -14.67 -5.52 -12.79
C GLY A 271 -14.99 -4.04 -12.88
N ARG A 272 -14.19 -3.37 -13.68
CA ARG A 272 -14.15 -1.93 -13.79
C ARG A 272 -14.86 -1.48 -15.09
N ALA A 273 -15.11 -2.43 -16.01
CA ALA A 273 -15.83 -2.43 -17.31
C ALA A 273 -17.13 -1.66 -17.32
N LEU A 274 -17.94 -1.95 -16.30
CA LEU A 274 -19.38 -1.69 -16.30
C LEU A 274 -19.75 -0.40 -15.57
N LEU A 275 -18.75 0.31 -15.10
CA LEU A 275 -18.88 1.42 -14.17
C LEU A 275 -18.40 2.67 -14.90
N ASP A 276 -19.15 3.05 -15.93
CA ASP A 276 -19.06 4.34 -16.61
C ASP A 276 -20.11 5.29 -16.03
N THR A 277 -19.85 6.59 -16.14
CA THR A 277 -20.75 7.70 -15.85
C THR A 277 -22.16 7.50 -16.42
N ASP A 278 -22.28 6.88 -17.60
CA ASP A 278 -23.57 6.57 -18.22
C ASP A 278 -24.33 5.45 -17.52
N PHE A 279 -23.63 4.44 -16.98
CA PHE A 279 -24.27 3.43 -16.14
C PHE A 279 -24.79 4.03 -14.84
N LEU A 280 -24.03 4.93 -14.20
CA LEU A 280 -24.49 5.63 -12.98
C LEU A 280 -25.77 6.45 -13.20
N LYS A 281 -25.97 7.01 -14.40
CA LYS A 281 -27.22 7.71 -14.76
C LYS A 281 -28.43 6.76 -14.78
N THR A 282 -28.23 5.48 -15.10
CA THR A 282 -29.32 4.48 -15.10
C THR A 282 -29.74 4.06 -13.68
N ILE A 283 -28.91 4.34 -12.67
CA ILE A 283 -29.22 4.02 -11.27
C ILE A 283 -30.13 5.10 -10.65
N PRO A 284 -31.27 4.72 -10.04
CA PRO A 284 -32.17 5.66 -9.36
C PRO A 284 -31.56 6.21 -8.07
N SER A 285 -31.78 7.50 -7.79
CA SER A 285 -31.52 8.12 -6.48
C SER A 285 -32.63 7.79 -5.48
N LYS A 286 -32.74 6.50 -5.13
CA LYS A 286 -33.72 5.98 -4.17
C LYS A 286 -33.08 4.96 -3.21
N PRO A 287 -33.67 4.69 -2.04
CA PRO A 287 -33.23 3.62 -1.16
C PRO A 287 -33.31 2.25 -1.83
N GLY A 288 -32.37 1.37 -1.54
CA GLY A 288 -32.30 0.08 -2.21
C GLY A 288 -31.12 -0.79 -1.83
N VAL A 289 -31.06 -1.94 -2.50
CA VAL A 289 -29.96 -2.90 -2.41
C VAL A 289 -29.34 -3.09 -3.79
N TYR A 290 -28.02 -3.10 -3.87
CA TYR A 290 -27.28 -3.44 -5.08
C TYR A 290 -26.52 -4.75 -4.91
N LEU A 291 -26.38 -5.49 -6.01
CA LEU A 291 -25.69 -6.77 -6.09
C LEU A 291 -24.58 -6.64 -7.13
N MET A 292 -23.35 -6.98 -6.77
CA MET A 292 -22.25 -7.10 -7.72
C MET A 292 -22.11 -8.56 -8.10
N VAL A 293 -22.06 -8.82 -9.40
CA VAL A 293 -22.08 -10.16 -9.99
C VAL A 293 -20.79 -10.36 -10.78
N ASP A 294 -20.18 -11.55 -10.75
CA ASP A 294 -19.01 -11.90 -11.58
C ASP A 294 -19.39 -12.41 -12.98
N ALA A 295 -18.41 -12.70 -13.83
CA ALA A 295 -18.70 -13.17 -15.20
C ALA A 295 -19.34 -14.55 -15.26
N ASN A 296 -19.26 -15.33 -14.17
CA ASN A 296 -19.94 -16.62 -14.04
C ASN A 296 -21.37 -16.46 -13.50
N ARG A 297 -21.91 -15.23 -13.50
CA ARG A 297 -23.24 -14.87 -12.98
C ARG A 297 -23.42 -15.16 -11.48
N ARG A 298 -22.33 -15.20 -10.71
CA ARG A 298 -22.40 -15.42 -9.25
C ARG A 298 -22.43 -14.07 -8.53
N VAL A 299 -23.30 -13.94 -7.54
CA VAL A 299 -23.34 -12.76 -6.67
C VAL A 299 -22.10 -12.78 -5.77
N ILE A 300 -21.21 -11.83 -5.97
CA ILE A 300 -19.93 -11.74 -5.26
C ILE A 300 -19.93 -10.69 -4.15
N TYR A 301 -20.84 -9.71 -4.23
CA TYR A 301 -21.09 -8.73 -3.17
C TYR A 301 -22.56 -8.26 -3.16
N VAL A 302 -23.10 -7.94 -1.99
CA VAL A 302 -24.43 -7.32 -1.78
C VAL A 302 -24.26 -6.14 -0.83
N GLY A 303 -24.87 -5.00 -1.13
CA GLY A 303 -24.85 -3.85 -0.22
C GLY A 303 -26.12 -3.01 -0.27
N LYS A 304 -26.47 -2.38 0.85
CA LYS A 304 -27.59 -1.43 0.98
C LYS A 304 -27.18 0.02 0.73
N ALA A 305 -28.17 0.84 0.39
CA ALA A 305 -28.01 2.27 0.19
C ALA A 305 -29.27 3.06 0.59
N LYS A 306 -29.08 4.24 1.20
CA LYS A 306 -30.13 5.28 1.31
C LYS A 306 -30.39 5.95 -0.04
N ASP A 307 -29.32 6.15 -0.79
CA ASP A 307 -29.33 6.59 -2.18
C ASP A 307 -28.43 5.63 -2.98
N LEU A 308 -29.06 4.83 -3.85
CA LEU A 308 -28.35 3.84 -4.67
C LEU A 308 -27.31 4.49 -5.60
N ARG A 309 -27.61 5.65 -6.17
CA ARG A 309 -26.71 6.34 -7.11
C ARG A 309 -25.46 6.85 -6.40
N ASP A 310 -25.63 7.54 -5.27
CA ASP A 310 -24.52 8.07 -4.49
C ASP A 310 -23.69 6.95 -3.87
N ARG A 311 -24.36 5.89 -3.39
CA ARG A 311 -23.66 4.76 -2.76
C ARG A 311 -22.86 3.97 -3.77
N VAL A 312 -23.43 3.65 -4.93
CA VAL A 312 -22.70 2.97 -6.00
C VAL A 312 -21.58 3.90 -6.49
N GLY A 313 -21.86 5.19 -6.65
CA GLY A 313 -20.90 6.25 -6.95
C GLY A 313 -19.72 6.37 -5.96
N SER A 314 -19.93 6.08 -4.67
CA SER A 314 -18.86 6.17 -3.67
C SER A 314 -17.72 5.16 -3.87
N TYR A 315 -17.99 4.01 -4.53
CA TYR A 315 -16.95 3.06 -4.93
C TYR A 315 -16.01 3.63 -6.02
N TYR A 316 -16.40 4.73 -6.67
CA TYR A 316 -15.62 5.44 -7.69
C TYR A 316 -14.73 6.53 -7.08
N SER A 317 -15.12 7.08 -5.92
CA SER A 317 -14.44 8.23 -5.29
C SER A 317 -13.31 7.85 -4.33
N GLN A 318 -13.09 6.56 -4.07
CA GLN A 318 -12.02 6.10 -3.19
C GLN A 318 -10.79 5.67 -3.99
N PRO A 319 -9.58 6.18 -3.64
CA PRO A 319 -8.33 5.72 -4.24
C PRO A 319 -8.16 4.20 -4.08
N LEU A 320 -7.53 3.55 -5.07
CA LEU A 320 -6.94 2.23 -4.89
C LEU A 320 -6.03 2.23 -3.65
N GLY A 321 -6.18 1.22 -2.79
CA GLY A 321 -5.33 1.07 -1.60
C GLY A 321 -6.03 1.00 -0.24
N TYR A 322 -7.38 1.02 -0.16
CA TYR A 322 -8.06 0.91 1.14
C TYR A 322 -7.89 -0.50 1.76
N THR A 323 -7.97 -1.59 0.97
CA THR A 323 -7.56 -2.98 1.33
C THR A 323 -7.48 -3.89 0.08
N ARG A 324 -6.52 -4.83 0.01
CA ARG A 324 -6.38 -5.86 -1.07
C ARG A 324 -7.68 -6.61 -1.43
N LYS A 325 -8.60 -6.74 -0.46
CA LYS A 325 -9.89 -7.43 -0.64
C LYS A 325 -10.88 -6.61 -1.49
N MET A 326 -10.85 -5.28 -1.38
CA MET A 326 -11.73 -4.39 -2.15
C MET A 326 -11.22 -4.20 -3.58
N ASP A 327 -9.90 -4.17 -3.77
CA ASP A 327 -9.30 -4.12 -5.11
C ASP A 327 -9.66 -5.39 -5.91
N GLY A 328 -9.52 -6.57 -5.28
CA GLY A 328 -9.95 -7.83 -5.90
C GLY A 328 -11.47 -7.94 -6.14
N LEU A 329 -12.30 -7.32 -5.28
CA LEU A 329 -13.75 -7.22 -5.51
C LEU A 329 -14.01 -6.42 -6.79
N LEU A 330 -13.47 -5.20 -6.86
CA LEU A 330 -13.67 -4.28 -7.99
C LEU A 330 -13.06 -4.77 -9.29
N GLU A 331 -12.12 -5.73 -9.26
CA GLU A 331 -11.60 -6.42 -10.45
C GLU A 331 -12.49 -7.57 -10.94
N SER A 332 -13.33 -8.13 -10.07
CA SER A 332 -14.11 -9.35 -10.35
C SER A 332 -15.54 -9.10 -10.89
N ILE A 333 -16.01 -7.85 -10.91
CA ILE A 333 -17.39 -7.46 -11.28
C ILE A 333 -17.66 -7.56 -12.80
N ALA A 334 -18.64 -8.36 -13.20
CA ALA A 334 -19.18 -8.39 -14.55
C ALA A 334 -20.54 -7.69 -14.71
N SER A 335 -21.28 -7.42 -13.64
CA SER A 335 -22.46 -6.53 -13.67
C SER A 335 -22.86 -6.06 -12.27
N ILE A 336 -23.66 -4.98 -12.23
CA ILE A 336 -24.31 -4.52 -11.00
C ILE A 336 -25.83 -4.50 -11.22
N ASP A 337 -26.55 -5.23 -10.37
CA ASP A 337 -28.02 -5.21 -10.33
C ASP A 337 -28.49 -4.34 -9.16
N VAL A 338 -29.58 -3.59 -9.35
CA VAL A 338 -30.16 -2.74 -8.30
C VAL A 338 -31.62 -3.11 -8.04
N ARG A 339 -32.02 -3.09 -6.76
CA ARG A 339 -33.41 -3.26 -6.31
C ARG A 339 -33.80 -2.06 -5.46
N VAL A 340 -34.72 -1.26 -5.97
CA VAL A 340 -35.29 -0.11 -5.26
C VAL A 340 -36.33 -0.60 -4.26
N VAL A 341 -36.36 0.01 -3.07
CA VAL A 341 -37.35 -0.26 -2.02
C VAL A 341 -37.93 1.05 -1.48
N GLY A 342 -39.00 0.96 -0.69
CA GLY A 342 -39.73 2.12 -0.16
C GLY A 342 -39.06 2.79 1.05
N SER A 343 -38.19 2.08 1.78
CA SER A 343 -37.54 2.61 2.98
C SER A 343 -36.14 2.05 3.24
N GLU A 344 -35.35 2.74 4.07
CA GLU A 344 -34.06 2.23 4.55
C GLU A 344 -34.20 0.92 5.33
N LEU A 345 -35.29 0.76 6.09
CA LEU A 345 -35.59 -0.46 6.84
C LEU A 345 -35.80 -1.65 5.91
N GLU A 346 -36.56 -1.46 4.82
CA GLU A 346 -36.73 -2.48 3.79
C GLU A 346 -35.40 -2.82 3.11
N ALA A 347 -34.54 -1.83 2.86
CA ALA A 347 -33.22 -2.07 2.26
C ALA A 347 -32.32 -2.92 3.17
N LEU A 348 -32.36 -2.65 4.49
CA LEU A 348 -31.67 -3.43 5.52
C LEU A 348 -32.18 -4.89 5.56
N MET A 349 -33.49 -5.08 5.57
CA MET A 349 -34.09 -6.41 5.59
C MET A 349 -33.78 -7.20 4.32
N LEU A 350 -33.91 -6.56 3.16
CA LEU A 350 -33.64 -7.17 1.86
C LEU A 350 -32.14 -7.51 1.70
N GLU A 351 -31.23 -6.63 2.12
CA GLU A 351 -29.78 -6.91 2.13
C GLU A 351 -29.48 -8.15 2.98
N SER A 352 -30.03 -8.22 4.21
CA SER A 352 -29.84 -9.36 5.10
C SER A 352 -30.34 -10.67 4.48
N GLN A 353 -31.53 -10.65 3.86
CA GLN A 353 -32.08 -11.81 3.15
C GLN A 353 -31.20 -12.24 1.97
N LEU A 354 -30.73 -11.29 1.16
CA LEU A 354 -29.90 -11.57 -0.02
C LEU A 354 -28.50 -12.07 0.36
N ILE A 355 -27.88 -11.53 1.42
CA ILE A 355 -26.61 -12.04 1.94
C ILE A 355 -26.77 -13.48 2.46
N LYS A 356 -27.85 -13.78 3.18
CA LYS A 356 -28.15 -15.15 3.64
C LYS A 356 -28.38 -16.12 2.49
N ARG A 357 -29.08 -15.67 1.44
CA ARG A 357 -29.41 -16.48 0.26
C ARG A 357 -28.19 -16.76 -0.63
N TYR A 358 -27.38 -15.74 -0.93
CA TYR A 358 -26.30 -15.85 -1.92
C TYR A 358 -24.92 -16.12 -1.31
N GLN A 359 -24.75 -15.91 -0.01
CA GLN A 359 -23.48 -16.07 0.71
C GLN A 359 -22.25 -15.51 -0.06
N PRO A 360 -22.30 -14.26 -0.52
CA PRO A 360 -21.29 -13.66 -1.39
C PRO A 360 -19.89 -13.62 -0.77
N ARG A 361 -18.87 -13.98 -1.56
CA ARG A 361 -17.47 -14.14 -1.13
C ARG A 361 -16.85 -12.87 -0.53
N TYR A 362 -17.19 -11.69 -1.07
CA TYR A 362 -16.55 -10.43 -0.67
C TYR A 362 -17.28 -9.67 0.41
N ASN A 363 -18.58 -9.92 0.63
CA ASN A 363 -19.19 -9.48 1.88
C ASN A 363 -18.31 -9.98 3.01
N LYS A 364 -17.94 -9.10 3.94
CA LYS A 364 -17.42 -9.59 5.22
C LYS A 364 -18.43 -10.65 5.61
N VAL A 365 -17.96 -11.89 5.76
CA VAL A 365 -18.75 -12.91 6.43
C VAL A 365 -19.29 -12.16 7.63
N MET A 366 -20.61 -12.05 7.77
CA MET A 366 -21.21 -11.72 9.05
C MET A 366 -20.94 -12.91 9.98
N ARG A 367 -19.66 -13.18 10.22
CA ARG A 367 -19.08 -13.79 11.41
C ARG A 367 -18.96 -12.74 12.53
N SER A 368 -19.60 -11.60 12.33
CA SER A 368 -20.35 -10.99 13.40
C SER A 368 -21.80 -11.29 13.09
N HIS A 369 -22.33 -12.42 13.56
CA HIS A 369 -23.55 -12.23 14.35
C HIS A 369 -23.13 -11.15 15.33
N GLU A 370 -23.74 -9.96 15.31
CA GLU A 370 -23.61 -9.07 16.45
C GLU A 370 -24.08 -9.93 17.63
N GLN A 371 -23.13 -10.59 18.29
CA GLN A 371 -23.37 -11.36 19.48
C GLN A 371 -23.53 -10.28 20.51
N TYR A 372 -24.71 -9.68 20.52
CA TYR A 372 -25.14 -8.80 21.56
C TYR A 372 -25.19 -9.65 22.81
N PRO A 373 -24.20 -9.54 23.70
CA PRO A 373 -24.19 -10.42 24.84
C PRO A 373 -25.41 -10.10 25.69
N TYR A 374 -25.94 -11.15 26.27
CA TYR A 374 -26.85 -11.06 27.40
C TYR A 374 -26.01 -11.13 28.67
N ILE A 375 -26.40 -10.41 29.70
CA ILE A 375 -25.97 -10.68 31.07
C ILE A 375 -26.85 -11.82 31.57
N ARG A 376 -26.24 -12.99 31.77
CA ARG A 376 -26.86 -14.19 32.33
C ARG A 376 -26.65 -14.20 33.84
N VAL A 377 -27.74 -14.29 34.58
CA VAL A 377 -27.78 -14.46 36.04
C VAL A 377 -28.32 -15.86 36.32
N ASP A 378 -27.41 -16.74 36.70
CA ASP A 378 -27.71 -18.12 37.06
C ASP A 378 -28.04 -18.22 38.54
N LEU A 379 -29.26 -18.65 38.86
CA LEU A 379 -29.74 -18.88 40.21
C LEU A 379 -29.97 -20.38 40.49
N SER A 380 -29.66 -21.25 39.54
CA SER A 380 -29.90 -22.71 39.67
C SER A 380 -28.89 -23.40 40.59
N SER A 381 -27.72 -22.79 40.78
CA SER A 381 -26.72 -23.24 41.74
C SER A 381 -26.92 -22.54 43.08
N PRO A 382 -26.56 -23.17 44.23
CA PRO A 382 -26.54 -22.47 45.52
C PRO A 382 -25.57 -21.27 45.57
N TRP A 383 -24.82 -21.04 44.48
CA TRP A 383 -23.76 -20.07 44.33
C TRP A 383 -24.06 -19.26 43.06
N PRO A 384 -24.87 -18.19 43.15
CA PRO A 384 -25.31 -17.42 42.00
C PRO A 384 -24.15 -16.90 41.16
N ARG A 385 -24.31 -16.91 39.84
CA ARG A 385 -23.27 -16.41 38.91
C ARG A 385 -23.84 -15.40 37.93
N ILE A 386 -23.13 -14.29 37.81
CA ILE A 386 -23.35 -13.29 36.76
C ILE A 386 -22.25 -13.42 35.71
N SER A 387 -22.63 -13.72 34.47
CA SER A 387 -21.69 -13.87 33.35
C SER A 387 -22.27 -13.30 32.06
N LEU A 388 -21.41 -13.07 31.06
CA LEU A 388 -21.89 -12.76 29.71
C LEU A 388 -22.23 -14.06 28.96
N ALA A 389 -23.37 -14.09 28.30
CA ALA A 389 -23.81 -15.16 27.42
C ALA A 389 -23.95 -14.62 25.98
N PRO A 390 -23.44 -15.33 24.96
CA PRO A 390 -23.53 -14.87 23.57
C PRO A 390 -24.95 -15.02 22.98
N GLU A 391 -25.79 -15.84 23.61
CA GLU A 391 -27.16 -16.14 23.18
C GLU A 391 -28.04 -16.43 24.41
N TRP A 392 -29.35 -16.20 24.26
CA TRP A 392 -30.35 -16.61 25.23
C TRP A 392 -30.54 -18.13 25.15
N LYS A 393 -30.63 -18.80 26.30
CA LYS A 393 -30.94 -20.24 26.39
C LYS A 393 -32.08 -20.45 27.36
N ASN A 394 -32.91 -21.46 27.09
CA ASN A 394 -33.96 -21.89 28.00
C ASN A 394 -33.40 -22.85 29.06
N ASP A 395 -32.47 -22.37 29.89
CA ASP A 395 -31.76 -23.15 30.91
C ASP A 395 -32.18 -22.81 32.36
N GLY A 396 -33.25 -22.02 32.52
CA GLY A 396 -33.75 -21.56 33.81
C GLY A 396 -32.98 -20.38 34.42
N ALA A 397 -31.90 -19.90 33.78
CA ALA A 397 -31.23 -18.67 34.20
C ALA A 397 -31.98 -17.42 33.72
N ARG A 398 -31.77 -16.28 34.39
CA ARG A 398 -32.31 -14.99 33.96
C ARG A 398 -31.34 -14.31 33.00
N TYR A 399 -31.86 -13.72 31.93
CA TYR A 399 -31.05 -13.06 30.91
C TYR A 399 -31.49 -11.60 30.75
N PHE A 400 -30.52 -10.68 30.72
CA PHE A 400 -30.73 -9.25 30.50
C PHE A 400 -29.93 -8.80 29.27
N GLY A 401 -30.52 -8.00 28.39
CA GLY A 401 -29.94 -7.65 27.08
C GLY A 401 -30.97 -7.86 25.95
N PRO A 402 -30.56 -7.90 24.68
CA PRO A 402 -29.19 -7.85 24.14
C PRO A 402 -28.51 -6.48 24.29
N TYR A 403 -27.22 -6.44 24.69
CA TYR A 403 -26.47 -5.18 24.83
C TYR A 403 -25.55 -4.89 23.63
N ARG A 404 -25.57 -3.65 23.13
CA ARG A 404 -24.79 -3.23 21.92
C ARG A 404 -23.27 -3.25 22.10
N ASN A 405 -22.77 -3.01 23.30
CA ASN A 405 -21.34 -2.92 23.58
C ASN A 405 -20.91 -4.03 24.54
N ARG A 406 -20.21 -5.05 24.01
CA ARG A 406 -19.67 -6.16 24.81
C ARG A 406 -18.65 -5.70 25.85
N GLY A 407 -17.85 -4.68 25.55
CA GLY A 407 -16.87 -4.10 26.47
C GLY A 407 -17.55 -3.47 27.69
N ALA A 408 -18.55 -2.60 27.46
CA ALA A 408 -19.34 -2.00 28.53
C ALA A 408 -20.10 -3.05 29.35
N SER A 409 -20.69 -4.04 28.68
CA SER A 409 -21.39 -5.16 29.36
C SER A 409 -20.43 -5.97 30.23
N LYS A 410 -19.19 -6.19 29.76
CA LYS A 410 -18.15 -6.88 30.54
C LYS A 410 -17.76 -6.09 31.78
N GLN A 411 -17.56 -4.77 31.65
CA GLN A 411 -17.26 -3.89 32.78
C GLN A 411 -18.37 -3.89 33.83
N VAL A 412 -19.65 -3.88 33.41
CA VAL A 412 -20.79 -3.98 34.33
C VAL A 412 -20.80 -5.32 35.06
N VAL A 413 -20.57 -6.43 34.35
CA VAL A 413 -20.50 -7.76 34.97
C VAL A 413 -19.33 -7.86 35.94
N GLU A 414 -18.17 -7.29 35.61
CA GLU A 414 -17.01 -7.23 36.51
C GLU A 414 -17.32 -6.38 37.75
N LEU A 415 -17.92 -5.21 37.58
CA LEU A 415 -18.34 -4.32 38.66
C LEU A 415 -19.32 -5.02 39.61
N LEU A 416 -20.36 -5.68 39.07
CA LEU A 416 -21.34 -6.42 39.87
C LEU A 416 -20.68 -7.57 40.63
N ASN A 417 -19.80 -8.34 39.97
CA ASN A 417 -19.11 -9.44 40.64
C ASN A 417 -18.17 -8.94 41.74
N THR A 418 -17.48 -7.81 41.55
CA THR A 418 -16.59 -7.23 42.57
C THR A 418 -17.37 -6.61 43.72
N HIS A 419 -18.42 -5.83 43.44
CA HIS A 419 -19.18 -5.11 44.47
C HIS A 419 -19.98 -6.07 45.37
N PHE A 420 -20.60 -7.09 44.79
CA PHE A 420 -21.34 -8.11 45.53
C PHE A 420 -20.45 -9.31 45.93
N GLN A 421 -19.13 -9.24 45.71
CA GLN A 421 -18.15 -10.29 46.01
C GLN A 421 -18.58 -11.68 45.52
N LEU A 422 -19.17 -11.72 44.33
CA LEU A 422 -19.69 -12.93 43.71
C LEU A 422 -18.56 -13.80 43.17
N ARG A 423 -18.79 -15.10 43.25
CA ARG A 423 -17.85 -16.10 42.80
C ARG A 423 -17.83 -16.23 41.28
N THR A 424 -16.67 -16.05 40.66
CA THR A 424 -16.50 -16.23 39.20
C THR A 424 -15.84 -17.56 38.78
N CYS A 425 -15.24 -18.32 39.70
CA CYS A 425 -14.46 -19.52 39.34
C CYS A 425 -15.33 -20.72 38.97
N THR A 426 -14.97 -21.54 37.98
CA THR A 426 -15.76 -22.68 37.47
C THR A 426 -15.55 -24.00 38.23
N ARG A 427 -14.77 -24.00 39.31
CA ARG A 427 -14.46 -25.21 40.12
C ARG A 427 -15.72 -25.85 40.71
N SER A 428 -15.73 -27.17 40.86
CA SER A 428 -16.79 -27.88 41.62
C SER A 428 -16.39 -27.93 43.09
N PHE A 429 -17.33 -27.67 44.01
CA PHE A 429 -17.09 -27.71 45.46
C PHE A 429 -17.96 -28.76 46.17
N LYS A 430 -18.30 -29.85 45.46
CA LYS A 430 -19.26 -30.86 45.92
C LYS A 430 -18.75 -31.73 47.09
N THR A 431 -17.45 -31.84 47.31
CA THR A 431 -16.85 -32.72 48.32
C THR A 431 -15.68 -32.05 49.03
N ALA A 432 -15.34 -32.44 50.27
CA ALA A 432 -14.23 -31.84 51.03
C ALA A 432 -12.88 -31.85 50.27
N ARG A 433 -12.63 -32.87 49.43
CA ARG A 433 -11.44 -32.95 48.56
C ARG A 433 -11.41 -31.89 47.44
N SER A 434 -12.54 -31.28 47.12
CA SER A 434 -12.66 -30.30 46.04
C SER A 434 -12.40 -28.85 46.44
N TYR A 435 -12.20 -28.59 47.75
CA TYR A 435 -11.95 -27.25 48.28
C TYR A 435 -10.54 -26.72 47.92
N GLY A 436 -9.52 -27.59 47.91
CA GLY A 436 -8.16 -27.24 47.50
C GLY A 436 -7.58 -26.01 48.23
N SER A 437 -6.51 -25.43 47.70
CA SER A 437 -5.92 -24.20 48.26
C SER A 437 -6.73 -22.95 47.87
N PRO A 438 -6.84 -21.95 48.77
CA PRO A 438 -7.48 -20.66 48.48
C PRO A 438 -6.92 -20.01 47.21
N CYS A 439 -7.80 -19.53 46.34
CA CYS A 439 -7.39 -18.81 45.15
C CYS A 439 -7.10 -17.34 45.46
N LEU A 440 -6.27 -16.70 44.64
CA LEU A 440 -5.86 -15.30 44.81
C LEU A 440 -7.04 -14.33 45.02
N LYS A 441 -8.17 -14.54 44.34
CA LYS A 441 -9.36 -13.68 44.50
C LYS A 441 -9.99 -13.79 45.90
N LEU A 442 -9.93 -14.97 46.53
CA LEU A 442 -10.37 -15.15 47.91
C LEU A 442 -9.39 -14.49 48.87
N SER A 443 -8.08 -14.66 48.65
CA SER A 443 -7.03 -14.01 49.45
C SER A 443 -7.08 -12.48 49.37
N LEU A 444 -7.56 -11.92 48.26
CA LEU A 444 -7.73 -10.48 48.05
C LEU A 444 -9.13 -9.96 48.46
N ASN A 445 -9.96 -10.76 49.14
CA ASN A 445 -11.33 -10.42 49.52
C ASN A 445 -12.23 -9.94 48.36
N GLN A 446 -11.97 -10.42 47.14
CA GLN A 446 -12.77 -10.11 45.95
C GLN A 446 -13.92 -11.10 45.73
N CYS A 447 -14.07 -12.10 46.60
CA CYS A 447 -15.10 -13.13 46.55
C CYS A 447 -15.26 -13.76 47.94
N LEU A 448 -16.49 -14.10 48.33
CA LEU A 448 -16.78 -14.71 49.65
C LEU A 448 -16.29 -16.16 49.81
N GLY A 449 -16.06 -16.86 48.70
CA GLY A 449 -15.60 -18.25 48.72
C GLY A 449 -16.72 -19.26 49.04
N PRO A 450 -16.43 -20.57 48.97
CA PRO A 450 -17.22 -21.64 49.57
C PRO A 450 -17.44 -21.51 51.07
#